data_AF-A0A959MEN4-F1
#
_entry.id   AF-A0A959MEN4-F1
#
_cell.length_a   1.000
_cell.length_b   1.000
_cell.length_c   1.000
_cell.angle_alpha   90.00
_cell.angle_beta   90.00
_cell.angle_gamma   90.00
#
_symmetry.space_group_name_H-M   'P 1'
#
loop_
_entity.id
_entity.type
_entity.pdbx_description
1 polymer ?
#
loop_
_entity_poly.entity_id
_entity_poly.type
_entity_poly.pdbx_seq_one_letter_code
_entity_poly.pdbx_strand_id
1 'polypeptide(L)'
;MSTDLLLRRKFTLRFGDQKLVLQKRSIEGIEHVLMKAFLWALYLPEYENIIVEYNIGDRYKPDVVSLDETGRPRFWGEAGKVNRGKIESLVRRYPQTHIAIAKWSTRLTPYIEIVEEIMTKHKRAVPFDLLNFPADSAERFIGKSGEINIVREDLEVVQV
;
A
#
# COMPACT_ATOMS: atom_id res chain seq x y z
N MET A 1 19.84 12.69 -7.03
CA MET A 1 19.51 12.99 -5.61
C MET A 1 20.83 13.12 -4.84
N SER A 2 21.02 14.21 -4.09
CA SER A 2 22.30 14.52 -3.42
C SER A 2 22.59 13.62 -2.22
N THR A 3 23.87 13.32 -2.04
CA THR A 3 24.48 12.32 -1.14
C THR A 3 24.16 12.48 0.35
N ASP A 4 23.68 13.64 0.79
CA ASP A 4 23.37 13.95 2.20
C ASP A 4 22.14 13.23 2.78
N LEU A 5 21.25 12.68 1.93
CA LEU A 5 20.08 11.92 2.39
C LEU A 5 20.41 10.48 2.83
N LEU A 6 21.61 9.98 2.53
CA LEU A 6 21.98 8.57 2.76
C LEU A 6 22.26 8.22 4.24
N LEU A 7 22.55 9.21 5.08
CA LEU A 7 22.90 8.98 6.50
C LEU A 7 21.69 8.71 7.41
N ARG A 8 20.47 9.14 7.05
CA ARG A 8 19.35 9.14 8.02
C ARG A 8 18.36 7.99 7.90
N ARG A 9 18.34 7.21 6.81
CA ARG A 9 17.36 6.10 6.56
C ARG A 9 15.90 6.46 6.90
N LYS A 10 15.58 7.75 7.03
CA LYS A 10 14.34 8.27 7.59
C LYS A 10 13.74 9.16 6.53
N PHE A 11 12.56 8.78 6.07
CA PHE A 11 11.78 9.49 5.07
C PHE A 11 10.72 10.28 5.81
N THR A 12 10.75 11.62 5.68
CA THR A 12 9.67 12.47 6.18
C THR A 12 8.90 12.95 4.96
N LEU A 13 7.68 12.45 4.83
CA LEU A 13 6.81 12.65 3.67
C LEU A 13 5.53 13.36 4.14
N ARG A 14 4.88 14.06 3.22
CA ARG A 14 3.65 14.82 3.51
C ARG A 14 2.61 14.62 2.42
N PHE A 15 1.35 14.60 2.80
CA PHE A 15 0.23 14.63 1.87
C PHE A 15 -0.85 15.52 2.49
N GLY A 16 -1.20 16.60 1.80
CA GLY A 16 -2.00 17.67 2.39
C GLY A 16 -1.35 18.22 3.66
N ASP A 17 -2.09 18.24 4.76
CA ASP A 17 -1.64 18.65 6.09
C ASP A 17 -1.03 17.51 6.92
N GLN A 18 -1.14 16.27 6.44
CA GLN A 18 -0.68 15.08 7.14
C GLN A 18 0.81 14.82 6.90
N LYS A 19 1.49 14.29 7.92
CA LYS A 19 2.92 13.96 7.87
C LYS A 19 3.13 12.48 8.19
N LEU A 20 3.84 11.79 7.31
CA LEU A 20 4.29 10.43 7.50
C LEU A 20 5.80 10.38 7.72
N VAL A 21 6.24 9.59 8.69
CA VAL A 21 7.66 9.36 8.95
C VAL A 21 7.93 7.88 8.88
N LEU A 22 8.72 7.46 7.88
CA LEU A 22 9.12 6.07 7.70
C LEU A 22 10.61 5.91 7.96
N GLN A 23 10.98 4.73 8.47
CA GLN A 23 12.37 4.35 8.63
C GLN A 23 12.65 3.12 7.76
N LYS A 24 13.59 3.26 6.81
CA LYS A 24 14.05 2.14 6.00
C LYS A 24 14.89 1.18 6.83
N ARG A 25 14.48 -0.07 6.88
CA ARG A 25 15.27 -1.14 7.51
C ARG A 25 16.41 -1.59 6.59
N SER A 26 17.44 -2.24 7.14
CA SER A 26 18.63 -2.63 6.35
C SER A 26 18.29 -3.55 5.17
N ILE A 27 17.36 -4.49 5.36
CA ILE A 27 16.98 -5.52 4.38
C ILE A 27 15.88 -5.05 3.42
N GLU A 28 15.22 -3.93 3.73
CA GLU A 28 14.09 -3.42 2.96
C GLU A 28 14.57 -2.51 1.82
N GLY A 29 14.11 -2.78 0.60
CA GLY A 29 14.34 -1.90 -0.56
C GLY A 29 13.66 -0.54 -0.38
N ILE A 30 14.23 0.52 -0.95
CA ILE A 30 13.63 1.85 -0.90
C ILE A 30 12.24 1.87 -1.54
N GLU A 31 12.06 1.15 -2.65
CA GLU A 31 10.80 1.00 -3.38
C GLU A 31 9.68 0.49 -2.46
N HIS A 32 9.99 -0.46 -1.57
CA HIS A 32 9.02 -0.97 -0.60
C HIS A 32 8.59 0.14 0.39
N VAL A 33 9.55 0.90 0.93
CA VAL A 33 9.23 2.04 1.82
C VAL A 33 8.37 3.08 1.10
N LEU A 34 8.69 3.37 -0.18
CA LEU A 34 7.93 4.35 -0.96
C LEU A 34 6.53 3.85 -1.31
N MET A 35 6.36 2.56 -1.66
CA MET A 35 5.03 1.98 -1.88
C MET A 35 4.13 2.12 -0.65
N LYS A 36 4.68 1.98 0.57
CA LYS A 36 3.91 2.22 1.81
C LYS A 36 3.45 3.66 1.91
N ALA A 37 4.33 4.60 1.59
CA ALA A 37 4.01 6.02 1.62
C ALA A 37 2.99 6.40 0.54
N PHE A 38 3.10 5.84 -0.66
CA PHE A 38 2.15 6.09 -1.74
C PHE A 38 0.79 5.46 -1.46
N LEU A 39 0.74 4.23 -0.94
CA LEU A 39 -0.51 3.64 -0.45
C LEU A 39 -1.14 4.50 0.65
N TRP A 40 -0.34 4.96 1.61
CA TRP A 40 -0.83 5.87 2.65
C TRP A 40 -1.45 7.13 2.04
N ALA A 41 -0.72 7.83 1.17
CA ALA A 41 -1.20 9.07 0.56
C ALA A 41 -2.43 8.87 -0.34
N LEU A 42 -2.43 7.82 -1.17
CA LEU A 42 -3.48 7.55 -2.15
C LEU A 42 -4.84 7.26 -1.48
N TYR A 43 -4.82 6.58 -0.34
CA TYR A 43 -6.04 6.16 0.36
C TYR A 43 -6.44 7.06 1.52
N LEU A 44 -5.57 8.00 1.94
CA LEU A 44 -5.86 8.93 3.04
C LEU A 44 -7.15 9.74 2.84
N PRO A 45 -7.52 10.19 1.62
CA PRO A 45 -8.79 10.88 1.40
C PRO A 45 -10.04 10.03 1.65
N GLU A 46 -9.94 8.70 1.45
CA GLU A 46 -11.06 7.76 1.59
C GLU A 46 -11.14 7.16 2.99
N TYR A 47 -9.99 6.97 3.65
CA TYR A 47 -9.88 6.33 4.95
C TYR A 47 -9.14 7.22 5.95
N GLU A 48 -9.85 7.66 6.98
CA GLU A 48 -9.25 8.37 8.10
C GLU A 48 -8.29 7.47 8.90
N ASN A 49 -7.32 8.10 9.56
CA ASN A 49 -6.38 7.46 10.50
C ASN A 49 -5.64 6.25 9.92
N ILE A 50 -5.22 6.31 8.65
CA ILE A 50 -4.35 5.27 8.07
C ILE A 50 -3.03 5.21 8.84
N ILE A 51 -2.66 4.01 9.26
CA ILE A 51 -1.45 3.69 10.00
C ILE A 51 -0.55 2.80 9.14
N VAL A 52 0.74 3.13 9.10
CA VAL A 52 1.76 2.35 8.39
C VAL A 52 2.48 1.41 9.35
N GLU A 53 2.66 0.16 8.95
CA GLU A 53 3.29 -0.92 9.73
C GLU A 53 2.67 -1.14 11.13
N TYR A 54 1.35 -1.13 11.24
CA TYR A 54 0.66 -1.45 12.50
C TYR A 54 0.41 -2.95 12.67
N ASN A 55 0.63 -3.50 13.87
CA ASN A 55 0.31 -4.90 14.17
C ASN A 55 -1.09 -5.00 14.76
N ILE A 56 -2.01 -5.60 13.99
CA ILE A 56 -3.42 -5.78 14.40
C ILE A 56 -3.67 -7.07 15.21
N GLY A 57 -2.62 -7.82 15.57
CA GLY A 57 -2.76 -9.08 16.32
C GLY A 57 -3.19 -10.29 15.48
N ASP A 58 -3.01 -10.20 14.15
CA ASP A 58 -3.35 -11.27 13.20
C ASP A 58 -2.10 -12.06 12.74
N ARG A 59 -2.30 -13.22 12.12
CA ARG A 59 -1.26 -14.00 11.42
C ARG A 59 -0.44 -13.14 10.45
N TYR A 60 -1.10 -12.22 9.74
CA TYR A 60 -0.43 -11.30 8.83
C TYR A 60 -0.49 -9.87 9.36
N LYS A 61 0.62 -9.15 9.16
CA LYS A 61 0.71 -7.72 9.43
C LYS A 61 0.48 -6.94 8.13
N PRO A 62 -0.41 -5.93 8.11
CA PRO A 62 -0.55 -5.02 6.98
C PRO A 62 0.66 -4.08 6.88
N ASP A 63 0.99 -3.67 5.67
CA ASP A 63 1.93 -2.58 5.46
C ASP A 63 1.26 -1.23 5.72
N VAL A 64 -0.02 -1.10 5.35
CA VAL A 64 -0.84 0.09 5.55
C VAL A 64 -2.23 -0.35 5.97
N VAL A 65 -2.84 0.28 6.98
CA VAL A 65 -4.16 -0.14 7.49
C VAL A 65 -4.95 1.05 8.01
N SER A 66 -6.27 1.05 7.80
CA SER A 66 -7.21 1.87 8.59
C SER A 66 -8.16 0.93 9.33
N LEU A 67 -8.40 1.22 10.61
CA LEU A 67 -9.28 0.44 11.47
C LEU A 67 -10.60 1.17 11.71
N ASP A 68 -11.67 0.43 11.96
CA ASP A 68 -12.89 0.98 12.54
C ASP A 68 -12.77 1.11 14.07
N GLU A 69 -13.81 1.63 14.70
CA GLU A 69 -13.91 1.83 16.15
C GLU A 69 -13.81 0.52 16.96
N THR A 70 -14.06 -0.63 16.32
CA THR A 70 -13.96 -1.96 16.93
C THR A 70 -12.57 -2.59 16.75
N GLY A 71 -11.65 -1.89 16.09
CA GLY A 71 -10.31 -2.38 15.77
C GLY A 71 -10.26 -3.33 14.57
N ARG A 72 -11.33 -3.43 13.78
CA ARG A 72 -11.34 -4.25 12.55
C ARG A 72 -10.87 -3.43 11.35
N PRO A 73 -10.15 -4.02 10.40
CA PRO A 73 -9.64 -3.27 9.25
C PRO A 73 -10.78 -2.85 8.32
N ARG A 74 -10.86 -1.56 8.01
CA ARG A 74 -11.69 -1.01 6.90
C ARG A 74 -10.90 -0.95 5.60
N PHE A 75 -9.59 -0.71 5.71
CA PHE A 75 -8.65 -0.70 4.60
C PHE A 75 -7.41 -1.54 4.96
N TRP A 76 -6.89 -2.27 3.99
CA TRP A 76 -5.68 -3.08 4.10
C TRP A 76 -4.81 -2.91 2.85
N GLY A 77 -3.65 -2.27 3.00
CA GLY A 77 -2.63 -2.11 1.98
C GLY A 77 -1.45 -3.07 2.17
N GLU A 78 -1.01 -3.67 1.08
CA GLU A 78 0.20 -4.49 0.98
C GLU A 78 1.15 -3.93 -0.06
N ALA A 79 2.44 -3.89 0.25
CA ALA A 79 3.48 -3.35 -0.62
C ALA A 79 4.45 -4.44 -1.09
N GLY A 80 4.59 -4.58 -2.41
CA GLY A 80 5.59 -5.44 -3.02
C GLY A 80 5.22 -6.93 -2.97
N LYS A 81 6.06 -7.75 -2.32
CA LYS A 81 5.95 -9.22 -2.41
C LYS A 81 4.85 -9.74 -1.49
N VAL A 82 3.83 -10.31 -2.09
CA VAL A 82 2.70 -10.98 -1.41
C VAL A 82 2.49 -12.33 -2.07
N ASN A 83 2.35 -13.37 -1.26
CA ASN A 83 2.11 -14.72 -1.75
C ASN A 83 0.61 -15.02 -1.85
N ARG A 84 0.26 -16.01 -2.68
CA ARG A 84 -1.12 -16.44 -2.90
C ARG A 84 -1.86 -16.79 -1.60
N GLY A 85 -1.23 -17.52 -0.69
CA GLY A 85 -1.86 -17.93 0.58
C GLY A 85 -2.24 -16.74 1.46
N LYS A 86 -1.44 -15.66 1.45
CA LYS A 86 -1.79 -14.40 2.13
C LYS A 86 -2.99 -13.74 1.46
N ILE A 87 -3.01 -13.62 0.14
CA ILE A 87 -4.15 -13.06 -0.63
C ILE A 87 -5.44 -13.81 -0.28
N GLU A 88 -5.44 -15.14 -0.40
CA GLU A 88 -6.59 -15.98 -0.09
C GLU A 88 -7.06 -15.83 1.36
N SER A 89 -6.10 -15.79 2.29
CA SER A 89 -6.41 -15.60 3.70
C SER A 89 -6.98 -14.22 4.01
N LEU A 90 -6.59 -13.16 3.30
CA LEU A 90 -7.17 -11.83 3.46
C LEU A 90 -8.58 -11.78 2.87
N VAL A 91 -8.75 -12.25 1.62
CA VAL A 91 -10.03 -12.31 0.92
C VAL A 91 -11.09 -13.04 1.75
N ARG A 92 -10.74 -14.22 2.29
CA ARG A 92 -11.65 -15.06 3.09
C ARG A 92 -12.03 -14.47 4.43
N ARG A 93 -11.08 -13.84 5.14
CA ARG A 93 -11.29 -13.40 6.54
C ARG A 93 -11.83 -11.99 6.66
N TYR A 94 -11.58 -11.16 5.66
CA TYR A 94 -11.88 -9.73 5.69
C TYR A 94 -12.79 -9.31 4.53
N PRO A 95 -13.97 -9.92 4.34
CA PRO A 95 -14.82 -9.71 3.15
C PRO A 95 -15.42 -8.30 3.03
N GLN A 96 -15.32 -7.50 4.09
CA GLN A 96 -15.81 -6.11 4.20
C GLN A 96 -14.67 -5.08 4.29
N THR A 97 -13.41 -5.50 4.17
CA THR A 97 -12.23 -4.63 4.21
C THR A 97 -11.75 -4.34 2.80
N HIS A 98 -11.64 -3.09 2.37
CA HIS A 98 -11.01 -2.77 1.08
C HIS A 98 -9.54 -3.21 1.11
N ILE A 99 -9.15 -4.07 0.17
CA ILE A 99 -7.77 -4.56 0.05
C ILE A 99 -7.10 -3.87 -1.14
N ALA A 100 -5.88 -3.36 -0.94
CA ALA A 100 -5.03 -2.87 -2.01
C ALA A 100 -3.68 -3.58 -1.98
N ILE A 101 -3.21 -4.03 -3.14
CA ILE A 101 -1.88 -4.62 -3.31
C ILE A 101 -1.10 -3.79 -4.32
N ALA A 102 -0.05 -3.15 -3.82
CA ALA A 102 0.87 -2.36 -4.62
C ALA A 102 2.05 -3.17 -5.14
N LYS A 103 2.43 -2.90 -6.37
CA LYS A 103 3.65 -3.37 -7.02
C LYS A 103 4.47 -2.19 -7.52
N TRP A 104 5.77 -2.44 -7.72
CA TRP A 104 6.70 -1.47 -8.29
C TRP A 104 7.18 -1.97 -9.63
N SER A 105 6.93 -1.21 -10.70
CA SER A 105 7.34 -1.49 -12.07
C SER A 105 7.13 -2.95 -12.46
N THR A 106 5.98 -3.51 -12.11
CA THR A 106 5.68 -4.94 -12.25
C THR A 106 4.35 -5.11 -12.99
N ARG A 107 4.34 -5.99 -13.99
CA ARG A 107 3.13 -6.38 -14.70
C ARG A 107 2.08 -6.97 -13.74
N LEU A 108 0.86 -6.44 -13.77
CA LEU A 108 -0.22 -6.86 -12.87
C LEU A 108 -0.91 -8.16 -13.28
N THR A 109 -0.89 -8.55 -14.56
CA THR A 109 -1.62 -9.72 -15.10
C THR A 109 -1.55 -10.99 -14.22
N PRO A 110 -0.37 -11.47 -13.78
CA PRO A 110 -0.31 -12.68 -12.97
C PRO A 110 -0.99 -12.55 -11.60
N TYR A 111 -1.05 -11.34 -11.04
CA TYR A 111 -1.73 -11.08 -9.78
C TYR A 111 -3.23 -10.94 -9.96
N ILE A 112 -3.67 -10.36 -11.08
CA ILE A 112 -5.09 -10.29 -11.46
C ILE A 112 -5.66 -11.71 -11.54
N GLU A 113 -5.02 -12.61 -12.29
CA GLU A 113 -5.44 -14.01 -12.44
C GLU A 113 -5.55 -14.73 -11.08
N ILE A 114 -4.58 -14.52 -10.18
CA ILE A 114 -4.60 -15.11 -8.83
C ILE A 114 -5.79 -14.58 -8.03
N VAL A 115 -6.02 -13.26 -8.04
CA VAL A 115 -7.10 -12.63 -7.27
C VAL A 115 -8.45 -13.08 -7.82
N GLU A 116 -8.66 -13.01 -9.13
CA GLU A 116 -9.90 -13.45 -9.78
C GLU A 116 -10.23 -14.90 -9.44
N GLU A 117 -9.26 -15.82 -9.52
CA GLU A 117 -9.47 -17.22 -9.17
C GLU A 117 -9.88 -17.40 -7.70
N ILE A 118 -9.26 -16.65 -6.78
CA ILE A 118 -9.62 -16.67 -5.35
C ILE A 118 -11.03 -16.10 -5.13
N MET A 119 -11.38 -15.04 -5.84
CA MET A 119 -12.69 -14.36 -5.73
C MET A 119 -13.85 -15.25 -6.20
N THR A 120 -13.60 -16.20 -7.12
CA THR A 120 -14.62 -17.20 -7.48
C THR A 120 -15.08 -18.07 -6.30
N LYS A 121 -14.23 -18.22 -5.26
CA LYS A 121 -14.46 -19.08 -4.09
C LYS A 121 -15.00 -18.29 -2.90
N HIS A 122 -14.89 -16.96 -2.90
CA HIS A 122 -15.18 -16.12 -1.75
C HIS A 122 -15.92 -14.84 -2.18
N LYS A 123 -17.13 -14.66 -1.65
CA LYS A 123 -17.91 -13.42 -1.89
C LYS A 123 -17.34 -12.27 -1.08
N ARG A 124 -17.24 -11.10 -1.72
CA ARG A 124 -16.85 -9.82 -1.09
C ARG A 124 -17.80 -8.72 -1.54
N ALA A 125 -17.93 -7.69 -0.71
CA ALA A 125 -18.80 -6.55 -0.97
C ALA A 125 -18.04 -5.24 -1.20
N VAL A 126 -16.71 -5.27 -1.05
CA VAL A 126 -15.84 -4.09 -1.12
C VAL A 126 -14.68 -4.35 -2.09
N PRO A 127 -14.12 -3.29 -2.69
CA PRO A 127 -13.08 -3.41 -3.72
C PRO A 127 -11.84 -4.20 -3.31
N PHE A 128 -11.21 -4.79 -4.33
CA PHE A 128 -9.84 -5.27 -4.28
C PHE A 128 -9.03 -4.55 -5.38
N ASP A 129 -8.11 -3.68 -4.97
CA ASP A 129 -7.28 -2.91 -5.90
C ASP A 129 -5.91 -3.58 -6.09
N LEU A 130 -5.51 -3.72 -7.35
CA LEU A 130 -4.13 -4.02 -7.76
C LEU A 130 -3.53 -2.76 -8.38
N LEU A 131 -2.41 -2.30 -7.84
CA LEU A 131 -1.76 -1.05 -8.22
C LEU A 131 -0.34 -1.33 -8.71
N ASN A 132 0.07 -0.67 -9.79
CA ASN A 132 1.46 -0.66 -10.23
C ASN A 132 2.01 0.77 -10.23
N PHE A 133 3.00 1.00 -9.37
CA PHE A 133 3.79 2.23 -9.34
C PHE A 133 4.90 2.16 -10.39
N PRO A 134 4.93 3.09 -11.37
CA PRO A 134 6.01 3.18 -12.36
C PRO A 134 7.41 3.29 -11.74
N ALA A 135 8.46 2.93 -12.49
CA ALA A 135 9.83 2.93 -11.99
C ALA A 135 10.33 4.33 -11.56
N ASP A 136 9.80 5.39 -12.19
CA ASP A 136 10.10 6.80 -11.93
C ASP A 136 9.18 7.44 -10.86
N SER A 137 8.40 6.63 -10.13
CA SER A 137 7.42 7.13 -9.14
C SER A 137 8.06 7.99 -8.06
N ALA A 138 9.31 7.71 -7.66
CA ALA A 138 9.99 8.50 -6.64
C ALA A 138 10.26 9.92 -7.12
N GLU A 139 10.76 10.06 -8.35
CA GLU A 139 11.04 11.34 -8.99
C GLU A 139 9.77 12.09 -9.38
N ARG A 140 8.74 11.36 -9.81
CA ARG A 140 7.48 11.91 -10.30
C ARG A 140 6.59 12.42 -9.17
N PHE A 141 6.46 11.65 -8.09
CA PHE A 141 5.44 11.91 -7.07
C PHE A 141 5.98 12.54 -5.79
N ILE A 142 7.30 12.58 -5.58
CA ILE A 142 7.89 13.17 -4.37
C ILE A 142 8.59 14.48 -4.73
N GLY A 143 8.03 15.58 -4.26
CA GLY A 143 8.65 16.89 -4.43
C GLY A 143 9.83 17.11 -3.48
N LYS A 144 10.51 18.26 -3.64
CA LYS A 144 11.83 18.51 -3.01
C LYS A 144 11.77 18.57 -1.47
N SER A 145 10.60 18.84 -0.90
CA SER A 145 10.39 18.94 0.55
C SER A 145 9.67 17.72 1.13
N GLY A 146 9.52 16.64 0.35
CA GLY A 146 8.87 15.40 0.75
C GLY A 146 7.35 15.39 0.56
N GLU A 147 6.79 16.39 -0.11
CA GLU A 147 5.39 16.41 -0.55
C GLU A 147 5.13 15.27 -1.54
N ILE A 148 4.13 14.44 -1.24
CA ILE A 148 3.63 13.41 -2.13
C ILE A 148 2.48 14.03 -2.93
N ASN A 149 2.60 13.99 -4.26
CA ASN A 149 1.54 14.38 -5.19
C ASN A 149 1.25 13.19 -6.08
N ILE A 150 0.21 12.44 -5.74
CA ILE A 150 -0.18 11.23 -6.45
C ILE A 150 -1.70 11.12 -6.46
N VAL A 151 -2.27 10.77 -7.61
CA VAL A 151 -3.68 10.44 -7.75
C VAL A 151 -3.84 9.10 -8.46
N ARG A 152 -5.04 8.50 -8.42
CA ARG A 152 -5.28 7.17 -9.01
C ARG A 152 -5.04 7.18 -10.51
N GLU A 153 -5.34 8.29 -11.18
CA GLU A 153 -5.19 8.48 -12.63
C GLU A 153 -3.73 8.47 -13.08
N ASP A 154 -2.77 8.66 -12.17
CA ASP A 154 -1.34 8.59 -12.48
C ASP A 154 -0.84 7.15 -12.64
N LEU A 155 -1.65 6.16 -12.26
CA LEU A 155 -1.23 4.78 -12.04
C LEU A 155 -2.01 3.78 -12.90
N GLU A 156 -1.39 2.64 -13.16
CA GLU A 156 -2.12 1.45 -13.58
C GLU A 156 -2.83 0.88 -12.35
N VAL A 157 -4.17 0.97 -12.36
CA VAL A 157 -5.04 0.46 -11.30
C VAL A 157 -6.03 -0.52 -11.92
N VAL A 158 -6.09 -1.73 -11.35
CA VAL A 158 -7.11 -2.73 -11.69
C VAL A 158 -7.90 -3.06 -10.44
N GLN A 159 -9.20 -2.83 -10.49
CA GLN A 159 -10.13 -3.23 -9.44
C GLN A 159 -10.77 -4.56 -9.83
N VAL A 160 -10.72 -5.54 -8.91
CA VAL A 160 -11.26 -6.90 -9.07
C VAL A 160 -12.43 -7.12 -8.11
#